data_AF-A0A6I5NW55-F1
#
_entry.id   AF-A0A6I5NW55-F1
#
_cell.length_a   1.000
_cell.length_b   1.000
_cell.length_c   1.000
_cell.angle_alpha   90.00
_cell.angle_beta   90.00
_cell.angle_gamma   90.00
#
_symmetry.space_group_name_H-M   'P 1'
#
loop_
_entity.id
_entity.type
_entity.pdbx_description
1 polymer ?
#
loop_
_entity_poly.entity_id
_entity_poly.type
_entity_poly.pdbx_seq_one_letter_code
_entity_poly.pdbx_strand_id
1 'polypeptide(L)' 'MPHTHPSPDKVYENLKKLANADTAQSAEYRQDAVEVLADLEVDVEVRQEIADRLDDANHLMTLKNVDGEDSY' A
#
# COMPACT_ATOMS: atom_id res chain seq x y z
N MET A 1 -4.02 -7.62 23.01
CA MET A 1 -2.61 -7.75 22.59
C MET A 1 -2.14 -6.36 22.18
N PRO A 2 -0.87 -5.94 22.34
CA PRO A 2 -0.45 -4.66 21.76
C PRO A 2 -0.54 -4.79 20.23
N HIS A 3 -1.24 -3.87 19.58
CA HIS A 3 -1.31 -3.80 18.11
C HIS A 3 0.12 -3.70 17.55
N THR A 4 0.60 -4.76 16.90
CA THR A 4 1.94 -4.80 16.29
C THR A 4 1.95 -4.23 14.89
N HIS A 5 0.78 -3.89 14.34
CA HIS A 5 0.65 -3.32 13.01
C HIS A 5 0.60 -1.78 13.08
N PRO A 6 1.03 -1.11 12.00
CA PRO A 6 0.91 0.34 11.87
C PRO A 6 -0.55 0.81 11.98
N SER A 7 -0.75 2.08 12.35
CA SER A 7 -2.08 2.68 12.34
C SER A 7 -2.60 2.85 10.91
N PRO A 8 -3.92 2.74 10.68
CA PRO A 8 -4.53 3.01 9.37
C PRO A 8 -4.10 4.36 8.76
N ASP A 9 -3.99 5.40 9.58
CA ASP A 9 -3.52 6.73 9.14
C ASP A 9 -2.10 6.71 8.57
N LYS A 10 -1.18 5.96 9.22
CA LYS A 10 0.19 5.79 8.71
C LYS A 10 0.16 5.05 7.37
N VAL A 11 -0.68 4.02 7.26
CA VAL A 11 -0.85 3.26 6.01
C VAL A 11 -1.36 4.16 4.88
N TYR A 12 -2.37 5.02 5.15
CA TYR A 12 -2.86 5.96 4.14
C TYR A 12 -1.78 6.90 3.63
N GLU A 13 -0.94 7.45 4.51
CA GLU A 13 0.16 8.33 4.12
C GLU A 13 1.27 7.58 3.36
N ASN A 14 1.51 6.31 3.69
CA ASN A 14 2.47 5.46 2.99
C ASN A 14 1.96 5.12 1.57
N LEU A 15 0.69 4.74 1.42
CA LEU A 15 0.11 4.41 0.12
C LEU A 15 0.13 5.58 -0.87
N LYS A 16 -0.02 6.83 -0.39
CA LYS A 16 0.14 8.05 -1.23
C LYS A 16 1.54 8.20 -1.83
N LYS A 17 2.56 7.65 -1.17
CA LYS A 17 3.97 7.76 -1.56
C LYS A 17 4.45 6.56 -2.36
N LEU A 18 3.67 5.48 -2.40
CA LEU A 18 4.03 4.18 -2.99
C LEU A 18 4.54 4.29 -4.43
N ALA A 19 3.90 5.12 -5.25
CA ALA A 19 4.28 5.32 -6.65
C ALA A 19 5.59 6.10 -6.87
N ASN A 20 6.16 6.71 -5.82
CA ASN A 20 7.40 7.49 -5.87
C ASN A 20 8.48 6.92 -4.93
N ALA A 21 8.16 5.86 -4.20
CA ALA A 21 9.07 5.17 -3.31
C ALA A 21 10.01 4.24 -4.09
N ASP A 22 11.20 3.97 -3.56
CA ASP A 22 12.07 2.93 -4.12
C ASP A 22 11.50 1.52 -3.87
N THR A 23 12.13 0.50 -4.46
CA THR A 23 11.66 -0.89 -4.38
C THR A 23 11.55 -1.40 -2.94
N ALA A 24 12.47 -1.01 -2.05
CA ALA A 24 12.47 -1.47 -0.66
C ALA A 24 11.36 -0.75 0.13
N GLN A 25 11.26 0.58 0.00
CA GLN A 25 10.21 1.36 0.66
C GLN A 25 8.81 0.98 0.18
N SER A 26 8.63 0.75 -1.12
CA SER A 26 7.34 0.29 -1.66
C SER A 26 6.96 -1.11 -1.16
N ALA A 27 7.92 -2.01 -0.94
CA ALA A 27 7.66 -3.30 -0.29
C ALA A 27 7.20 -3.13 1.16
N GLU A 28 7.86 -2.25 1.94
CA GLU A 28 7.47 -1.93 3.31
C GLU A 28 6.05 -1.35 3.38
N TYR A 29 5.71 -0.40 2.51
CA TYR A 29 4.37 0.21 2.47
C TYR A 29 3.26 -0.80 2.14
N ARG A 30 3.55 -1.79 1.27
CA ARG A 30 2.62 -2.88 0.98
C ARG A 30 2.45 -3.81 2.18
N GLN A 31 3.54 -4.12 2.88
CA GLN A 31 3.49 -4.95 4.08
C GLN A 31 2.66 -4.27 5.17
N ASP A 32 2.93 -2.99 5.44
CA ASP A 32 2.17 -2.16 6.38
C ASP A 32 0.65 -2.20 6.07
N ALA A 33 0.28 -2.12 4.79
CA ALA A 33 -1.12 -2.20 4.37
C ALA A 33 -1.73 -3.59 4.61
N VAL A 34 -1.02 -4.67 4.24
CA VAL A 34 -1.50 -6.05 4.42
C VAL A 34 -1.69 -6.39 5.90
N GLU A 35 -0.83 -5.89 6.79
CA GLU A 35 -0.96 -6.09 8.23
C GLU A 35 -2.25 -5.47 8.77
N VAL A 36 -2.63 -4.27 8.31
CA VAL A 36 -3.90 -3.63 8.69
C VAL A 36 -5.11 -4.34 8.07
N LEU A 37 -5.00 -4.84 6.84
CA LEU A 37 -6.06 -5.63 6.20
C LEU A 37 -6.34 -6.96 6.91
N ALA A 38 -5.31 -7.54 7.52
CA ALA A 38 -5.40 -8.78 8.28
C ALA A 38 -5.94 -8.59 9.71
N ASP A 39 -5.98 -7.36 10.22
CA ASP A 39 -6.50 -7.07 11.55
C ASP A 39 -8.04 -7.05 11.56
N LEU A 40 -8.64 -8.01 12.25
CA LEU A 40 -10.10 -8.12 12.41
C LEU A 40 -10.66 -7.11 13.41
N GLU A 41 -9.82 -6.47 14.22
CA GLU A 41 -10.22 -5.37 15.12
C GLU A 41 -10.36 -4.03 14.37
N VAL A 42 -9.77 -3.92 13.17
CA VAL A 42 -9.94 -2.76 12.29
C VAL A 42 -11.29 -2.84 11.58
N ASP A 43 -11.99 -1.70 11.60
CA ASP A 43 -13.28 -1.55 10.95
C ASP A 43 -13.24 -1.99 9.49
N VAL A 44 -14.29 -2.68 9.05
CA VAL A 44 -14.37 -3.23 7.69
C VAL A 44 -14.33 -2.12 6.64
N GLU A 45 -14.90 -0.95 6.92
CA GLU A 45 -14.87 0.21 6.03
C GLU A 45 -13.43 0.70 5.86
N VAL A 46 -12.68 0.81 6.95
CA VAL A 46 -11.25 1.19 6.94
C VAL A 46 -10.42 0.17 6.16
N ARG A 47 -10.66 -1.13 6.35
CA ARG A 47 -9.94 -2.17 5.60
C ARG A 47 -10.27 -2.11 4.10
N GLN A 48 -11.53 -1.91 3.73
CA GLN A 48 -11.91 -1.76 2.33
C GLN A 48 -11.22 -0.55 1.70
N GLU A 49 -11.24 0.58 2.41
CA GLU A 49 -10.59 1.83 2.01
C GLU A 49 -9.07 1.70 1.81
N ILE A 50 -8.39 0.88 2.62
CA ILE A 50 -6.97 0.57 2.44
C ILE A 50 -6.75 -0.36 1.24
N ALA A 51 -7.62 -1.36 1.06
CA ALA A 51 -7.53 -2.31 -0.05
C ALA A 51 -7.66 -1.60 -1.40
N ASP A 52 -8.65 -0.71 -1.54
CA ASP A 52 -8.89 0.04 -2.77
C ASP A 52 -7.68 0.92 -3.11
N ARG A 53 -7.13 1.65 -2.13
CA ARG A 53 -5.95 2.51 -2.33
C ARG A 53 -4.69 1.70 -2.65
N LEU A 54 -4.53 0.53 -2.06
CA LEU A 54 -3.40 -0.37 -2.34
C LEU A 54 -3.47 -0.91 -3.77
N ASP A 55 -4.67 -1.28 -4.23
CA ASP A 55 -4.88 -1.76 -5.61
C ASP A 55 -4.59 -0.65 -6.63
N ASP A 56 -5.15 0.55 -6.42
CA ASP A 56 -4.91 1.72 -7.26
C ASP A 56 -3.41 2.05 -7.36
N ALA A 57 -2.72 2.07 -6.22
CA ALA A 57 -1.30 2.40 -6.18
C ALA A 57 -0.43 1.34 -6.88
N ASN A 58 -0.77 0.05 -6.73
CA ASN A 58 -0.10 -1.02 -7.46
C ASN A 58 -0.36 -0.94 -8.97
N HIS A 59 -1.59 -0.63 -9.38
CA HIS A 59 -1.92 -0.47 -10.79
C HIS A 59 -1.11 0.67 -11.42
N LEU A 60 -1.00 1.82 -10.75
CA LEU A 60 -0.19 2.95 -11.21
C LEU A 60 1.30 2.60 -11.33
N MET A 61 1.84 1.82 -10.40
CA MET A 61 3.24 1.35 -10.49
C MET A 61 3.46 0.43 -11.69
N THR A 62 2.54 -0.49 -11.96
CA THR A 62 2.62 -1.36 -13.14
C THR A 62 2.64 -0.53 -14.42
N LEU A 63 1.79 0.49 -14.53
CA LEU A 63 1.77 1.39 -15.70
C LEU A 63 3.10 2.15 -15.86
N LYS A 64 3.67 2.68 -14.76
CA LYS A 64 4.97 3.38 -14.80
C LYS A 64 6.12 2.47 -15.24
N ASN A 65 6.14 1.22 -14.78
CA ASN A 65 7.20 0.27 -15.15
C ASN A 65 7.12 -0.14 -16.62
N VAL A 66 5.90 -0.34 -17.15
CA VAL A 66 5.68 -0.69 -18.56
C VAL A 66 6.14 0.43 -19.50
N ASP A 67 5.89 1.70 -19.16
CA ASP A 67 6.34 2.86 -19.97
C ASP A 67 7.87 3.05 -19.96
N GLY A 68 8.55 2.56 -18.91
CA GLY A 68 10.02 2.60 -18.78
C GLY A 68 10.77 1.52 -19.55
N GLU A 69 10.09 0.44 -19.96
CA GLU A 69 10.69 -0.69 -20.69
C GLU A 69 10.58 -0.56 -22.22
N ASP A 70 9.93 0.49 -22.73
CA ASP A 70 9.65 0.67 -24.17
C ASP A 70 10.76 1.42 -24.93
N SER A 71 12.02 1.04 -24.71
CA SER A 71 13.14 1.44 -25.57
C SER A 71 13.84 0.22 -26.18
N TYR A 72 13.40 -0.15 -27.38
CA TYR A 72 14.03 -1.13 -28.28
C TYR A 72 15.10 -0.49 -29.18
#